data_AF-A0A8S9YHL2-F1
#
_entry.id   AF-A0A8S9YHL2-F1
#
_cell.length_a   1.000
_cell.length_b   1.000
_cell.length_c   1.000
_cell.angle_alpha   90.00
_cell.angle_beta   90.00
_cell.angle_gamma   90.00
#
_symmetry.space_group_name_H-M   'P 1'
#
loop_
_entity.id
_entity.type
_entity.pdbx_description
1 polymer ?
#
loop_
_entity_poly.entity_id
_entity_poly.type
_entity_poly.pdbx_seq_one_letter_code
_entity_poly.pdbx_strand_id
1 'polypeptide(L)'
;MVPSQVAEQATLEGPKTFLVLFKARNYDRLSRDNAIEATVDAVRAVSPSWRISPHSPSVMICVNVLRSVACISMLEHFDRYRKYNIAELLASNIVKSQQSDVS
;
A
#
# COMPACT_ATOMS: atom_id res chain seq x y z
N MET A 1 6.90 -13.87 -21.86
CA MET A 1 8.10 -13.28 -21.24
C MET A 1 7.63 -12.21 -20.27
N VAL A 2 7.90 -12.35 -18.97
CA VAL A 2 7.51 -11.34 -17.97
C VAL A 2 8.56 -10.21 -18.00
N PRO A 3 8.15 -8.94 -18.07
CA PRO A 3 9.09 -7.82 -18.03
C PRO A 3 9.91 -7.82 -16.74
N SER A 4 11.16 -7.36 -16.82
CA SER A 4 11.97 -7.14 -15.62
C SER A 4 11.28 -6.10 -14.74
N GLN A 5 11.02 -6.45 -13.49
CA GLN A 5 10.38 -5.56 -12.52
C GLN A 5 11.48 -4.75 -11.82
N VAL A 6 11.93 -3.69 -12.48
CA VAL A 6 12.89 -2.72 -11.95
C VAL A 6 12.14 -1.43 -11.62
N ALA A 7 12.51 -0.79 -10.53
CA ALA A 7 11.94 0.50 -10.16
C ALA A 7 12.23 1.56 -11.23
N GLU A 8 11.29 2.49 -11.46
CA GLU A 8 11.54 3.61 -12.36
C GLU A 8 12.64 4.53 -11.80
N GLN A 9 13.40 5.17 -12.69
CA GLN A 9 14.47 6.09 -12.29
C GLN A 9 13.96 7.21 -11.38
N ALA A 10 12.74 7.69 -11.63
CA ALA A 10 12.07 8.71 -10.81
C ALA A 10 11.85 8.25 -9.36
N THR A 11 11.64 6.96 -9.13
CA THR A 11 11.47 6.38 -7.80
C THR A 11 12.82 6.15 -7.12
N LEU A 12 13.87 5.81 -7.88
CA LEU A 12 15.22 5.63 -7.36
C LEU A 12 15.84 6.96 -6.90
N GLU A 13 15.62 8.04 -7.64
CA GLU A 13 16.18 9.38 -7.37
C GLU A 13 15.22 10.27 -6.56
N GLY A 14 13.95 9.87 -6.45
CA GLY A 14 12.89 10.67 -5.85
C GLY A 14 12.80 10.62 -4.32
N PRO A 15 11.70 11.15 -3.75
CA PRO A 15 11.44 11.12 -2.32
C PRO A 15 11.37 9.68 -1.81
N LYS A 16 12.16 9.34 -0.79
CA LYS A 16 12.14 8.01 -0.16
C LYS A 16 11.00 7.89 0.84
N THR A 17 9.77 7.98 0.35
CA THR A 17 8.56 7.89 1.17
C THR A 17 7.73 6.66 0.82
N PHE A 18 7.21 5.97 1.82
CA PHE A 18 6.36 4.79 1.58
C PHE A 18 5.14 4.76 2.49
N LEU A 19 4.19 3.92 2.12
CA LEU A 19 3.05 3.56 2.95
C LEU A 19 2.76 2.08 2.77
N VAL A 20 2.31 1.42 3.85
CA VAL A 20 2.00 0.00 3.86
C VAL A 20 0.49 -0.20 3.78
N LEU A 21 0.04 -0.97 2.78
CA LEU A 21 -1.34 -1.39 2.64
C LEU A 21 -1.45 -2.87 2.99
N PHE A 22 -2.27 -3.21 3.97
CA PHE A 22 -2.51 -4.59 4.38
C PHE A 22 -3.90 -5.08 3.99
N LYS A 23 -3.96 -6.27 3.37
CA LYS A 23 -5.23 -6.94 3.05
C LYS A 23 -5.12 -8.44 3.25
N ALA A 24 -5.89 -8.99 4.18
CA ALA A 24 -6.01 -10.43 4.38
C ALA A 24 -7.32 -10.97 3.79
N ARG A 25 -7.26 -12.14 3.15
CA ARG A 25 -8.43 -12.89 2.69
C ARG A 25 -8.48 -14.24 3.41
N ASN A 26 -9.50 -14.43 4.24
CA ASN A 26 -9.71 -15.66 5.01
C ASN A 26 -8.49 -16.07 5.85
N TYR A 27 -7.82 -15.08 6.46
CA TYR A 27 -6.70 -15.28 7.36
C TYR A 27 -6.77 -14.27 8.50
N ASP A 28 -6.86 -14.76 9.73
CA ASP A 28 -7.11 -14.00 10.97
C ASP A 28 -5.94 -14.05 11.96
N ARG A 29 -4.92 -14.89 11.70
CA ARG A 29 -3.78 -15.09 12.60
C ARG A 29 -2.69 -14.02 12.50
N LEU A 30 -2.71 -13.17 11.47
CA LEU A 30 -1.83 -12.01 11.34
C LEU A 30 -2.66 -10.74 11.43
N SER A 31 -2.44 -9.98 12.49
CA SER A 31 -3.06 -8.67 12.65
C SER A 31 -2.49 -7.69 11.63
N ARG A 32 -3.32 -6.70 11.28
CA ARG A 32 -2.90 -5.58 10.42
C ARG A 32 -1.68 -4.87 11.00
N ASP A 33 -1.72 -4.57 12.29
CA ASP A 33 -0.70 -3.74 12.95
C ASP A 33 0.64 -4.46 12.98
N ASN A 34 0.66 -5.76 13.32
CA ASN A 34 1.89 -6.56 13.30
C ASN A 34 2.46 -6.66 11.88
N ALA A 35 1.61 -6.79 10.85
CA ALA A 35 2.08 -6.82 9.47
C ALA A 35 2.68 -5.49 9.02
N ILE A 36 2.06 -4.37 9.41
CA ILE A 36 2.57 -3.03 9.12
C ILE A 36 3.89 -2.79 9.84
N GLU A 37 3.97 -3.07 11.14
CA GLU A 37 5.17 -2.90 11.95
C GLU A 37 6.34 -3.73 11.41
N ALA A 38 6.12 -5.02 11.16
CA ALA A 38 7.15 -5.89 10.58
C ALA A 38 7.65 -5.40 9.22
N THR A 39 6.75 -4.86 8.38
CA THR A 39 7.12 -4.29 7.08
C THR A 39 7.94 -3.01 7.25
N VAL A 40 7.54 -2.13 8.16
CA VAL A 40 8.27 -0.89 8.46
C VAL A 40 9.67 -1.19 9.00
N ASP A 41 9.79 -2.16 9.89
CA ASP A 41 11.07 -2.58 10.45
C ASP A 41 11.99 -3.18 9.38
N ALA A 42 11.44 -4.01 8.49
CA ALA A 42 12.20 -4.55 7.36
C ALA A 42 12.73 -3.44 6.44
N VAL A 43 11.89 -2.44 6.10
CA VAL A 43 12.32 -1.30 5.28
C VAL A 43 13.40 -0.49 5.99
N ARG A 44 13.26 -0.23 7.28
CA ARG A 44 14.25 0.50 8.08
C ARG A 44 15.58 -0.23 8.20
N ALA A 45 15.54 -1.56 8.32
CA ALA A 45 16.74 -2.40 8.37
C ALA A 45 17.53 -2.34 7.05
N VAL A 46 16.84 -2.29 5.91
CA VAL A 46 17.47 -2.16 4.59
C VAL A 46 17.96 -0.74 4.34
N SER A 47 17.12 0.27 4.62
CA SER A 47 17.48 1.66 4.45
C SER A 47 16.71 2.57 5.41
N PRO A 48 17.38 3.08 6.47
CA PRO A 48 16.73 3.94 7.46
C PRO A 48 16.34 5.32 6.92
N SER A 49 16.75 5.65 5.69
CA SER A 49 16.38 6.90 5.01
C SER A 49 14.92 6.96 4.59
N TRP A 50 14.25 5.81 4.48
CA TRP A 50 12.85 5.75 4.08
C TRP A 50 11.91 6.20 5.20
N ARG A 51 10.96 7.07 4.84
CA ARG A 51 9.99 7.67 5.77
C ARG A 51 8.57 7.24 5.42
N ILE A 52 7.71 7.15 6.43
CA ILE A 52 6.29 6.85 6.20
C ILE A 52 5.57 8.15 5.81
N SER A 53 4.82 8.15 4.71
CA SER A 53 3.98 9.27 4.28
C SER A 53 2.55 8.80 3.99
N PRO A 54 1.55 9.15 4.81
CA PRO A 54 0.16 8.72 4.60
C PRO A 54 -0.54 9.43 3.44
N HIS A 55 -0.07 10.61 3.04
CA HIS A 55 -0.78 11.48 2.09
C HIS A 55 -0.20 11.39 0.68
N SER A 56 1.13 11.25 0.58
CA SER A 56 1.86 11.24 -0.69
C SER A 56 3.03 10.24 -0.64
N PRO A 57 2.76 8.93 -0.53
CA PRO A 57 3.79 7.92 -0.62
C PRO A 57 4.32 7.83 -2.07
N SER A 58 5.65 7.84 -2.23
CA SER A 58 6.28 7.56 -3.53
C SER A 58 6.10 6.10 -3.94
N VAL A 59 6.14 5.19 -2.96
CA VAL A 59 5.98 3.75 -3.13
C VAL A 59 4.94 3.22 -2.16
N MET A 60 3.99 2.45 -2.66
CA MET A 60 3.04 1.69 -1.85
C MET A 60 3.52 0.25 -1.70
N ILE A 61 3.70 -0.20 -0.45
CA ILE A 61 4.03 -1.60 -0.14
C ILE A 61 2.74 -2.32 0.21
N CYS A 62 2.25 -3.17 -0.68
CA CYS A 62 1.04 -3.94 -0.45
C CYS A 62 1.38 -5.32 0.09
N VAL A 63 0.88 -5.62 1.29
CA VAL A 63 0.96 -6.93 1.94
C VAL A 63 -0.41 -7.59 1.82
N ASN A 64 -0.52 -8.54 0.89
CA ASN A 64 -1.73 -9.32 0.65
C ASN A 64 -1.58 -10.72 1.21
N VAL A 65 -2.45 -11.14 2.13
CA VAL A 65 -2.44 -12.51 2.65
C VAL A 65 -3.55 -13.32 1.99
N LEU A 66 -3.15 -14.39 1.30
CA LEU A 66 -4.04 -15.32 0.61
C LEU A 66 -3.90 -16.69 1.27
N ARG A 67 -4.87 -17.06 2.12
CA ARG A 67 -4.77 -18.23 3.01
C ARG A 67 -3.49 -18.16 3.84
N SER A 68 -2.53 -19.06 3.63
CA SER A 68 -1.27 -19.14 4.37
C SER A 68 -0.09 -18.45 3.67
N VAL A 69 -0.32 -17.73 2.56
CA VAL A 69 0.75 -17.10 1.76
C VAL A 69 0.66 -15.58 1.87
N ALA A 70 1.76 -14.94 2.27
CA ALA A 70 1.93 -13.50 2.21
C ALA A 70 2.55 -13.09 0.85
N CYS A 71 1.81 -12.31 0.09
CA CYS A 71 2.22 -11.73 -1.18
C CYS A 71 2.57 -10.26 -0.96
N ILE A 72 3.82 -9.91 -1.23
CA ILE A 72 4.32 -8.54 -1.08
C ILE A 72 4.54 -7.96 -2.47
N SER A 73 4.01 -6.77 -2.71
CA SER A 73 4.22 -6.04 -3.96
C SER A 73 4.53 -4.58 -3.67
N MET A 74 5.46 -4.00 -4.42
CA MET A 74 5.77 -2.57 -4.38
C MET A 74 5.16 -1.90 -5.60
N LEU A 75 4.40 -0.83 -5.38
CA LEU A 75 3.67 -0.13 -6.42
C LEU A 75 4.11 1.33 -6.47
N GLU A 76 4.55 1.74 -7.65
CA GLU A 76 4.83 3.13 -8.00
C GLU A 76 3.56 3.80 -8.50
N HIS A 77 3.48 5.14 -8.38
CA HIS A 77 2.37 5.95 -8.90
C HIS A 77 0.98 5.51 -8.42
N PHE A 78 0.87 4.93 -7.22
CA PHE A 78 -0.38 4.36 -6.73
C PHE A 78 -1.53 5.38 -6.74
N ASP A 79 -1.30 6.61 -6.25
CA ASP A 79 -2.35 7.64 -6.22
C ASP A 79 -2.86 8.02 -7.62
N ARG A 80 -1.97 8.03 -8.63
CA ARG A 80 -2.35 8.30 -10.02
C ARG A 80 -3.29 7.22 -10.57
N TYR A 81 -3.00 5.96 -10.25
CA TYR A 81 -3.70 4.81 -10.83
C TYR A 81 -4.84 4.26 -9.94
N ARG A 82 -4.96 4.68 -8.68
CA ARG A 82 -5.99 4.16 -7.76
C ARG A 82 -7.41 4.35 -8.29
N LYS A 83 -7.65 5.40 -9.07
CA LYS A 83 -8.95 5.68 -9.71
C LYS A 83 -9.42 4.61 -10.69
N TYR A 84 -8.51 3.77 -11.20
CA TYR A 84 -8.85 2.65 -12.08
C TYR A 84 -9.12 1.35 -11.31
N ASN A 85 -8.84 1.33 -10.01
CA ASN A 85 -9.15 0.20 -9.16
C ASN A 85 -10.61 0.29 -8.71
N ILE A 86 -11.48 -0.55 -9.28
CA ILE A 86 -12.91 -0.60 -8.95
C ILE A 86 -13.14 -0.76 -7.45
N ALA A 87 -12.29 -1.51 -6.74
CA ALA A 87 -12.41 -1.68 -5.30
C ALA A 87 -12.20 -0.36 -4.52
N GLU A 88 -11.31 0.52 -5.00
CA GLU A 88 -11.05 1.84 -4.38
C GLU A 88 -12.17 2.84 -4.69
N LEU A 89 -12.76 2.75 -5.87
CA LEU A 89 -13.93 3.57 -6.23
C LEU A 89 -15.13 3.26 -5.34
N LEU A 90 -15.38 1.97 -5.08
CA LEU A 90 -16.48 1.54 -4.21
C LEU A 90 -16.26 2.01 -2.76
N ALA A 91 -15.03 1.92 -2.24
CA ALA A 91 -14.70 2.43 -0.91
C ALA A 91 -14.90 3.95 -0.80
N SER A 92 -14.57 4.71 -1.85
CA SER A 92 -14.74 6.17 -1.89
C SER A 92 -16.21 6.61 -1.93
N ASN A 93 -17.11 5.81 -2.52
CA ASN A 93 -18.54 6.12 -2.61
C ASN A 93 -19.29 5.84 -1.29
N ILE A 94 -18.86 4.83 -0.52
CA ILE A 94 -19.43 4.55 0.80
C ILE A 94 -19.19 5.73 1.75
N VAL A 95 -18.04 6.40 1.67
CA VAL A 95 -17.72 7.58 2.49
C VAL A 95 -18.58 8.79 2.11
N LYS A 96 -18.94 8.96 0.84
CA LYS A 96 -19.80 10.09 0.39
C LYS A 96 -21.28 9.94 0.77
N SER A 97 -21.73 8.73 1.06
CA SER A 97 -23.16 8.45 1.33
C SER A 97 -23.57 8.75 2.79
N GLN A 98 -22.62 9.15 3.65
CA GLN A 98 -22.85 9.42 5.08
C GLN A 98 -22.82 10.94 5.41
N GLN A 99 -22.73 11.82 4.40
CA GLN A 99 -22.66 13.29 4.60
C GLN A 99 -23.88 14.04 4.01
N SER A 100 -24.98 13.36 3.68
CA SER A 100 -26.21 13.97 3.13
C SER A 100 -27.43 13.92 4.04
N ASP A 101 -27.30 13.43 5.28
CA ASP A 101 -28.40 13.36 6.26
C ASP A 101 -28.08 14.12 7.56
N VAL A 102 -27.61 15.37 7.46
CA VAL A 102 -27.81 16.37 8.52
C VAL A 102 -27.97 17.74 7.85
N SER A 103 -29.22 18.13 7.58
CA SER A 103 -29.64 19.51 7.34
C SER A 103 -31.04 19.68 7.89
#